data_AF-A0A494Z8L7-F1
#
_entry.id   AF-A0A494Z8L7-F1
#
_cell.length_a   1.000
_cell.length_b   1.000
_cell.length_c   1.000
_cell.angle_alpha   90.00
_cell.angle_beta   90.00
_cell.angle_gamma   90.00
#
_symmetry.space_group_name_H-M   'P 1'
#
loop_
_entity.id
_entity.type
_entity.pdbx_description
1 polymer ?
#
loop_
_entity_poly.entity_id
_entity_poly.type
_entity_poly.pdbx_seq_one_letter_code
_entity_poly.pdbx_strand_id
1 'polypeptide(L)'
;MLQFVISKEKYSLCLVNPSKEDVQEVYLKYSGHTTRGNIYYKFEPIQMYIGTLYGESYAILEESNSYNFDTTFNYEVLFVCEEGIVLKKFIRRKMENMITIDAHPFFTNSIWQIEESSNEQIAMEDIIQLVANDIYASKAPVDDPIYQQLIQQSELFEDFLDNLYSEMDSYYRGENRNSLKKWEFTNFIESEYGIQLEHSEGAEIIIANCVALMMKLNLPLPKMAEYFMEYII
;
A
#
# COMPACT_ATOMS: atom_id res chain seq x y z
N MET A 1 -8.85 -10.16 4.69
CA MET A 1 -8.14 -9.96 3.40
C MET A 1 -9.03 -9.17 2.45
N LEU A 2 -8.52 -8.11 1.82
CA LEU A 2 -9.35 -7.15 1.06
C LEU A 2 -10.06 -7.77 -0.15
N GLN A 3 -11.24 -7.23 -0.47
CA GLN A 3 -12.12 -7.70 -1.55
C GLN A 3 -12.71 -6.52 -2.33
N PHE A 4 -12.73 -6.60 -3.67
CA PHE A 4 -13.53 -5.70 -4.48
C PHE A 4 -14.94 -6.24 -4.69
N VAL A 5 -15.93 -5.40 -4.44
CA VAL A 5 -17.35 -5.75 -4.58
C VAL A 5 -18.13 -4.63 -5.25
N ILE A 6 -19.25 -4.97 -5.87
CA ILE A 6 -20.20 -4.04 -6.44
C ILE A 6 -21.57 -4.27 -5.80
N SER A 7 -22.12 -3.26 -5.15
CA SER A 7 -23.49 -3.33 -4.61
C SER A 7 -24.51 -3.41 -5.73
N LYS A 8 -25.46 -4.35 -5.72
CA LYS A 8 -26.50 -4.43 -6.77
C LYS A 8 -27.61 -3.39 -6.66
N GLU A 9 -27.69 -2.67 -5.54
CA GLU A 9 -28.65 -1.57 -5.40
C GLU A 9 -28.04 -0.26 -5.92
N LYS A 10 -26.86 0.05 -5.36
CA LYS A 10 -25.99 1.21 -5.62
C LYS A 10 -25.36 1.23 -7.02
N TYR A 11 -24.91 0.05 -7.40
CA TYR A 11 -23.83 -0.16 -8.36
C TYR A 11 -22.57 0.60 -8.01
N SER A 12 -22.38 0.80 -6.72
CA SER A 12 -21.19 1.41 -6.18
C SER A 12 -20.08 0.38 -6.13
N LEU A 13 -18.89 0.75 -6.62
CA LEU A 13 -17.68 -0.04 -6.45
C LEU A 13 -17.18 0.19 -5.03
N CYS A 14 -16.95 -0.89 -4.29
CA CYS A 14 -16.46 -0.83 -2.92
C CYS A 14 -15.23 -1.71 -2.74
N LEU A 15 -14.34 -1.27 -1.86
CA LEU A 15 -13.26 -2.08 -1.31
C LEU A 15 -13.63 -2.47 0.12
N VAL A 16 -13.72 -3.77 0.37
CA VAL A 16 -14.15 -4.31 1.66
C VAL A 16 -12.94 -4.85 2.40
N ASN A 17 -12.83 -4.52 3.70
CA ASN A 17 -11.97 -5.22 4.64
C ASN A 17 -12.83 -6.12 5.55
N PRO A 18 -12.95 -7.41 5.24
CA PRO A 18 -13.69 -8.35 6.07
C PRO A 18 -12.86 -8.84 7.28
N SER A 19 -11.57 -8.46 7.38
CA SER A 19 -10.73 -8.82 8.52
C SER A 19 -11.15 -8.01 9.75
N LYS A 20 -10.84 -8.51 10.95
CA LYS A 20 -10.95 -7.72 12.19
C LYS A 20 -9.84 -6.69 12.33
N GLU A 21 -8.74 -6.89 11.63
CA GLU A 21 -7.56 -6.04 11.69
C GLU A 21 -7.65 -4.91 10.66
N ASP A 22 -7.13 -3.76 11.06
CA ASP A 22 -6.95 -2.62 10.18
C ASP A 22 -5.84 -2.92 9.17
N VAL A 23 -5.97 -2.34 7.97
CA VAL A 23 -4.86 -2.28 7.01
C VAL A 23 -4.47 -0.83 6.77
N GLN A 24 -3.18 -0.60 6.55
CA GLN A 24 -2.58 0.71 6.37
C GLN A 24 -2.11 0.89 4.92
N GLU A 25 -1.86 2.13 4.53
CA GLU A 25 -1.18 2.47 3.29
C GLU A 25 -1.80 1.79 2.06
N VAL A 26 -3.11 1.99 1.85
CA VAL A 26 -3.86 1.29 0.82
C VAL A 26 -3.83 2.09 -0.48
N TYR A 27 -3.05 1.62 -1.44
CA TYR A 27 -2.96 2.16 -2.80
C TYR A 27 -3.81 1.31 -3.73
N LEU A 28 -4.59 1.97 -4.57
CA LEU A 28 -5.59 1.34 -5.42
C LEU A 28 -5.43 1.85 -6.84
N LYS A 29 -5.49 0.94 -7.81
CA LYS A 29 -5.55 1.30 -9.21
C LYS A 29 -6.59 0.44 -9.90
N TYR A 30 -7.41 1.03 -10.75
CA TYR A 30 -8.17 0.24 -11.70
C TYR A 30 -8.27 0.93 -13.05
N SER A 31 -8.32 0.09 -14.07
CA SER A 31 -8.45 0.52 -15.46
C SER A 31 -9.26 -0.51 -16.21
N GLY A 32 -9.88 -0.10 -17.30
CA GLY A 32 -10.71 -1.00 -18.06
C GLY A 32 -10.81 -0.64 -19.52
N HIS A 33 -11.55 -1.45 -20.24
CA HIS A 33 -11.86 -1.22 -21.63
C HIS A 33 -13.22 -1.84 -22.00
N THR A 34 -13.72 -1.46 -23.17
CA THR A 34 -14.87 -2.09 -23.82
C THR A 34 -14.61 -2.24 -25.31
N THR A 35 -15.24 -3.24 -25.90
CA THR A 35 -15.23 -3.45 -27.35
C THR A 35 -16.63 -3.26 -27.88
N ARG A 36 -16.80 -2.38 -28.86
CA ARG A 36 -18.08 -2.17 -29.56
C ARG A 36 -17.86 -2.40 -31.05
N GLY A 37 -18.24 -3.59 -31.53
CA GLY A 37 -17.88 -4.05 -32.87
C GLY A 37 -16.37 -4.20 -33.01
N ASN A 38 -15.78 -3.54 -34.02
CA ASN A 38 -14.32 -3.56 -34.25
C ASN A 38 -13.57 -2.43 -33.52
N ILE A 39 -14.26 -1.63 -32.69
CA ILE A 39 -13.65 -0.47 -32.02
C ILE A 39 -13.36 -0.83 -30.56
N TYR A 40 -12.09 -0.64 -30.18
CA TYR A 40 -11.60 -0.77 -28.81
C TYR A 40 -11.57 0.59 -28.12
N TYR A 41 -12.24 0.70 -26.97
CA TYR A 41 -12.24 1.90 -26.15
C TYR A 41 -11.57 1.58 -24.81
N LYS A 42 -10.52 2.33 -24.46
CA LYS A 42 -9.84 2.24 -23.17
C LYS A 42 -10.38 3.34 -22.24
N PHE A 43 -10.63 3.02 -20.99
CA PHE A 43 -10.94 4.01 -19.96
C PHE A 43 -9.64 4.53 -19.35
N GLU A 44 -9.64 5.80 -18.96
CA GLU A 44 -8.54 6.37 -18.18
C GLU A 44 -8.38 5.60 -16.86
N PRO A 45 -7.16 5.22 -16.46
CA PRO A 45 -6.92 4.61 -15.17
C PRO A 45 -7.30 5.55 -14.04
N ILE A 46 -7.86 4.98 -12.97
CA ILE A 46 -8.10 5.69 -11.72
C ILE A 46 -7.13 5.14 -10.68
N GLN A 47 -6.45 6.05 -9.98
CA GLN A 47 -5.59 5.77 -8.84
C GLN A 47 -6.13 6.45 -7.59
N MET A 48 -6.06 5.77 -6.46
CA MET A 48 -6.53 6.29 -5.16
C MET A 48 -5.62 5.81 -4.03
N TYR A 49 -5.62 6.58 -2.95
CA TYR A 49 -4.90 6.27 -1.72
C TYR A 49 -5.85 6.41 -0.52
N ILE A 50 -5.80 5.44 0.39
CA ILE A 50 -6.50 5.44 1.67
C ILE A 50 -5.47 5.15 2.76
N GLY A 51 -5.28 6.08 3.70
CA GLY A 51 -4.29 5.90 4.77
C GLY A 51 -4.58 4.68 5.65
N THR A 52 -5.82 4.53 6.10
CA THR A 52 -6.27 3.38 6.90
C THR A 52 -7.62 2.88 6.41
N LEU A 53 -7.73 1.57 6.19
CA LEU A 53 -9.02 0.90 6.01
C LEU A 53 -9.28 -0.02 7.21
N TYR A 54 -10.21 0.41 8.06
CA TYR A 54 -10.50 -0.26 9.33
C TYR A 54 -10.98 -1.70 9.16
N GLY A 55 -10.75 -2.52 10.17
CA GLY A 55 -11.34 -3.85 10.29
C GLY A 55 -12.86 -3.81 10.23
N GLU A 56 -13.45 -4.85 9.66
CA GLU A 56 -14.90 -5.04 9.50
C GLU A 56 -15.58 -3.83 8.87
N SER A 57 -14.95 -3.25 7.85
CA SER A 57 -15.41 -2.02 7.19
C SER A 57 -15.30 -2.09 5.66
N TYR A 58 -15.75 -1.03 4.99
CA TYR A 58 -15.58 -0.88 3.55
C TYR A 58 -15.44 0.60 3.17
N ALA A 59 -14.75 0.85 2.07
CA ALA A 59 -14.68 2.15 1.41
C ALA A 59 -15.50 2.11 0.12
N ILE A 60 -16.25 3.19 -0.15
CA ILE A 60 -16.91 3.40 -1.44
C ILE A 60 -15.91 4.09 -2.35
N LEU A 61 -15.54 3.42 -3.44
CA LEU A 61 -14.57 3.90 -4.42
C LEU A 61 -15.24 4.69 -5.54
N GLU A 62 -16.43 4.25 -5.95
CA GLU A 62 -17.27 4.96 -6.91
C GLU A 62 -18.72 4.85 -6.45
N GLU A 63 -19.46 5.97 -6.40
CA GLU A 63 -20.87 5.95 -5.99
C GLU A 63 -21.78 5.31 -7.05
N SER A 64 -21.43 5.45 -8.34
CA SER A 64 -22.16 4.88 -9.47
C SER A 64 -21.17 4.39 -10.54
N ASN A 65 -20.85 3.09 -10.49
CA ASN A 65 -20.06 2.45 -11.54
C ASN A 65 -20.94 2.37 -12.80
N SER A 66 -20.50 3.05 -13.87
CA SER A 66 -21.27 3.11 -15.12
C SER A 66 -21.60 1.69 -15.62
N TYR A 67 -22.89 1.48 -15.86
CA TYR A 67 -23.58 0.21 -16.01
C TYR A 67 -23.27 -0.56 -17.31
N ASN A 68 -21.99 -0.65 -17.69
CA ASN A 68 -21.64 -1.25 -18.96
C ASN A 68 -21.16 -2.68 -18.71
N PHE A 69 -22.12 -3.61 -18.70
CA PHE A 69 -21.91 -5.05 -18.56
C PHE A 69 -20.94 -5.65 -19.59
N ASP A 70 -20.67 -4.96 -20.69
CA ASP A 70 -19.70 -5.35 -21.72
C ASP A 70 -18.33 -4.68 -21.53
N THR A 71 -17.94 -4.44 -20.28
CA THR A 71 -16.61 -3.90 -19.95
C THR A 71 -15.76 -4.93 -19.22
N THR A 72 -14.46 -4.87 -19.48
CA THR A 72 -13.46 -5.59 -18.71
C THR A 72 -12.68 -4.58 -17.89
N PHE A 73 -12.55 -4.83 -16.59
CA PHE A 73 -11.75 -4.03 -15.66
C PHE A 73 -10.72 -4.90 -14.95
N ASN A 74 -9.53 -4.34 -14.77
CA ASN A 74 -8.49 -4.86 -13.91
C ASN A 74 -8.37 -3.92 -12.72
N TYR A 75 -8.26 -4.50 -11.52
CA TYR A 75 -8.10 -3.77 -10.27
C TYR A 75 -6.84 -4.28 -9.58
N GLU A 76 -6.10 -3.39 -8.97
CA GLU A 76 -4.92 -3.67 -8.16
C GLU A 76 -5.09 -2.94 -6.83
N VAL A 77 -4.66 -3.60 -5.75
CA VAL A 77 -4.57 -2.99 -4.44
C VAL A 77 -3.27 -3.43 -3.78
N LEU A 78 -2.49 -2.46 -3.32
CA LEU A 78 -1.28 -2.62 -2.54
C LEU A 78 -1.57 -2.07 -1.14
N PHE A 79 -1.29 -2.83 -0.10
CA PHE A 79 -1.54 -2.40 1.28
C PHE A 79 -0.56 -3.03 2.26
N VAL A 80 -0.45 -2.42 3.44
CA VAL A 80 0.38 -2.89 4.55
C VAL A 80 -0.53 -3.49 5.63
N CYS A 81 -0.19 -4.69 6.10
CA CYS A 81 -0.81 -5.34 7.25
C CYS A 81 0.26 -5.92 8.18
N GLU A 82 -0.15 -6.56 9.28
CA GLU A 82 0.77 -7.17 10.25
C GLU A 82 1.69 -8.23 9.63
N GLU A 83 1.21 -8.94 8.59
CA GLU A 83 1.96 -10.01 7.93
C GLU A 83 2.97 -9.50 6.89
N GLY A 84 2.89 -8.22 6.48
CA GLY A 84 3.74 -7.70 5.42
C GLY A 84 3.05 -6.70 4.50
N ILE A 85 3.69 -6.47 3.35
CA ILE A 85 3.10 -5.74 2.25
C ILE A 85 2.39 -6.76 1.34
N VAL A 86 1.16 -6.47 0.94
CA VAL A 86 0.36 -7.37 0.12
C VAL A 86 -0.11 -6.65 -1.15
N LEU A 87 0.20 -7.24 -2.30
CA LEU A 87 -0.31 -6.84 -3.60
C LEU A 87 -1.36 -7.84 -4.06
N LYS A 88 -2.57 -7.35 -4.34
CA LYS A 88 -3.63 -8.15 -4.94
C LYS A 88 -4.07 -7.59 -6.27
N LYS A 89 -4.42 -8.50 -7.17
CA LYS A 89 -5.02 -8.17 -8.47
C LYS A 89 -6.35 -8.85 -8.61
N PHE A 90 -7.30 -8.16 -9.22
CA PHE A 90 -8.65 -8.64 -9.48
C PHE A 90 -9.02 -8.35 -10.92
N ILE A 91 -9.88 -9.19 -11.47
CA ILE A 91 -10.36 -9.02 -12.84
C ILE A 91 -11.87 -9.16 -12.90
N ARG A 92 -12.53 -8.18 -13.49
CA ARG A 92 -13.94 -8.26 -13.88
C ARG A 92 -14.00 -8.40 -15.38
N ARG A 93 -14.32 -9.59 -15.89
CA ARG A 93 -14.61 -9.84 -17.30
C ARG A 93 -16.11 -9.79 -17.49
N LYS A 94 -16.63 -8.61 -17.83
CA LYS A 94 -18.08 -8.41 -17.97
C LYS A 94 -18.79 -8.84 -16.68
N MET A 95 -19.86 -9.63 -16.80
CA MET A 95 -20.55 -10.31 -15.70
C MET A 95 -20.15 -11.78 -15.58
N GLU A 96 -19.23 -12.27 -16.39
CA GLU A 96 -19.00 -13.71 -16.59
C GLU A 96 -18.34 -14.37 -15.39
N ASN A 97 -17.44 -13.65 -14.72
CA ASN A 97 -16.66 -14.17 -13.60
C ASN A 97 -16.98 -13.49 -12.25
N MET A 98 -18.16 -12.84 -12.15
CA MET A 98 -18.60 -12.27 -10.89
C MET A 98 -19.48 -13.23 -10.11
N ILE A 99 -19.18 -13.36 -8.81
CA ILE A 99 -19.94 -14.21 -7.90
C ILE A 99 -21.01 -13.37 -7.23
N THR A 100 -22.27 -13.79 -7.31
CA THR A 100 -23.34 -13.16 -6.52
C THR A 100 -23.27 -13.65 -5.08
N ILE A 101 -23.24 -12.71 -4.14
CA ILE A 101 -23.39 -12.99 -2.71
C ILE A 101 -24.67 -12.33 -2.24
N ASP A 102 -25.64 -13.14 -1.82
CA ASP A 102 -26.97 -12.65 -1.42
C ASP A 102 -27.02 -12.13 0.01
N ALA A 103 -26.16 -12.65 0.89
CA ALA A 103 -26.04 -12.21 2.27
C ALA A 103 -24.59 -11.81 2.55
N HIS A 104 -24.35 -10.51 2.66
CA HIS A 104 -23.03 -9.97 2.99
C HIS A 104 -23.09 -9.16 4.31
N PRO A 105 -22.13 -9.32 5.24
CA PRO A 105 -22.19 -8.66 6.55
C PRO A 105 -22.32 -7.13 6.49
N PHE A 106 -21.76 -6.49 5.45
CA PHE A 106 -21.75 -5.03 5.31
C PHE A 106 -22.80 -4.46 4.35
N PHE A 107 -23.58 -5.30 3.67
CA PHE A 107 -24.57 -4.84 2.68
C PHE A 107 -25.93 -5.49 2.93
N THR A 108 -26.98 -4.67 2.90
CA THR A 108 -28.37 -5.14 3.04
C THR A 108 -28.90 -5.82 1.79
N ASN A 109 -28.25 -5.61 0.65
CA ASN A 109 -28.63 -6.13 -0.66
C ASN A 109 -27.53 -7.04 -1.20
N SER A 110 -27.90 -7.93 -2.12
CA SER A 110 -26.93 -8.79 -2.80
C SER A 110 -25.83 -7.94 -3.44
N ILE A 111 -24.62 -8.49 -3.44
CA ILE A 111 -23.44 -7.89 -4.07
C ILE A 111 -22.92 -8.79 -5.18
N TRP A 112 -22.11 -8.21 -6.07
CA TRP A 112 -21.21 -8.95 -6.94
C TRP A 112 -19.80 -8.85 -6.38
N GLN A 113 -19.21 -10.00 -6.03
CA GLN A 113 -17.80 -10.07 -5.70
C GLN A 113 -16.99 -10.22 -7.00
N ILE A 114 -15.94 -9.41 -7.11
CA ILE A 114 -14.98 -9.50 -8.21
C ILE A 114 -13.94 -10.56 -7.87
N GLU A 115 -13.63 -11.41 -8.84
CA GLU A 115 -12.67 -12.50 -8.69
C GLU A 115 -11.25 -11.97 -8.46
N GLU A 116 -10.59 -12.50 -7.44
CA GLU A 116 -9.16 -12.32 -7.21
C GLU A 116 -8.37 -13.15 -8.21
N SER A 117 -7.48 -12.50 -8.97
CA SER A 117 -6.63 -13.16 -9.96
C SER A 117 -5.22 -13.45 -9.44
N SER A 118 -4.70 -12.63 -8.53
CA SER A 118 -3.43 -12.89 -7.86
C SER A 118 -3.41 -12.26 -6.47
N ASN A 119 -2.60 -12.88 -5.60
CA ASN A 119 -2.28 -12.38 -4.29
C ASN A 119 -0.81 -12.68 -4.01
N GLU A 120 -0.02 -11.63 -3.84
CA GLU A 120 1.43 -11.68 -3.71
C GLU A 120 1.81 -10.97 -2.41
N GLN A 121 2.60 -11.65 -1.59
CA GLN A 121 3.20 -11.08 -0.40
C GLN A 121 4.59 -10.55 -0.76
N ILE A 122 4.82 -9.30 -0.44
CA ILE A 122 6.04 -8.57 -0.77
C ILE A 122 6.86 -8.43 0.51
N ALA A 123 8.13 -8.81 0.42
CA ALA A 123 9.03 -8.77 1.56
C ALA A 123 9.25 -7.31 1.98
N MET A 124 9.05 -7.02 3.26
CA MET A 124 9.32 -5.68 3.80
C MET A 124 10.82 -5.36 3.70
N GLU A 125 11.65 -6.39 3.79
CA GLU A 125 13.09 -6.36 3.62
C GLU A 125 13.50 -5.74 2.28
N ASP A 126 12.73 -5.96 1.20
CA ASP A 126 13.02 -5.36 -0.10
C ASP A 126 12.94 -3.82 -0.01
N ILE A 127 11.90 -3.28 0.63
CA ILE A 127 11.75 -1.82 0.83
C ILE A 127 12.84 -1.27 1.75
N ILE A 128 13.18 -2.00 2.81
CA ILE A 128 14.18 -1.58 3.78
C ILE A 128 15.57 -1.56 3.14
N GLN A 129 15.94 -2.61 2.41
CA GLN A 129 17.23 -2.69 1.71
C GLN A 129 17.33 -1.64 0.61
N LEU A 130 16.23 -1.38 -0.13
CA LEU A 130 16.19 -0.31 -1.12
C LEU A 130 16.58 1.04 -0.51
N VAL A 131 16.04 1.36 0.66
CA VAL A 131 16.37 2.59 1.37
C VAL A 131 17.77 2.53 1.98
N ALA A 132 18.16 1.40 2.58
CA ALA A 132 19.45 1.26 3.25
C ALA A 132 20.64 1.35 2.27
N ASN A 133 20.49 0.87 1.03
CA ASN A 133 21.51 0.92 -0.03
C ASN A 133 22.00 2.35 -0.29
N ASP A 134 21.10 3.33 -0.21
CA ASP A 134 21.45 4.76 -0.25
C ASP A 134 20.57 5.54 0.74
N ILE A 135 20.85 5.36 2.03
CA ILE A 135 20.06 5.97 3.11
C ILE A 135 20.10 7.51 3.11
N TYR A 136 20.94 8.13 2.30
CA TYR A 136 21.00 9.59 2.16
C TYR A 136 20.26 10.10 0.92
N ALA A 137 19.69 9.21 0.11
CA ALA A 137 18.92 9.57 -1.06
C ALA A 137 17.65 10.34 -0.66
N SER A 138 17.40 11.47 -1.33
CA SER A 138 16.18 12.28 -1.13
C SER A 138 14.97 11.78 -1.95
N LYS A 139 15.16 10.76 -2.79
CA LYS A 139 14.15 10.20 -3.71
C LYS A 139 14.44 8.72 -3.95
N ALA A 140 13.43 7.98 -4.38
CA ALA A 140 13.57 6.58 -4.75
C ALA A 140 14.64 6.40 -5.85
N PRO A 141 15.61 5.48 -5.65
CA PRO A 141 16.68 5.25 -6.62
C PRO A 141 16.12 4.43 -7.79
N VAL A 142 15.66 5.12 -8.84
CA VAL A 142 14.98 4.48 -9.98
C VAL A 142 15.83 3.45 -10.71
N ASP A 143 17.15 3.57 -10.69
CA ASP A 143 18.06 2.61 -11.32
C ASP A 143 18.38 1.39 -10.43
N ASP A 144 17.88 1.35 -9.20
CA ASP A 144 18.11 0.24 -8.27
C ASP A 144 17.36 -1.04 -8.74
N PRO A 145 18.00 -2.22 -8.71
CA PRO A 145 17.36 -3.47 -9.12
C PRO A 145 16.09 -3.83 -8.33
N ILE A 146 16.06 -3.55 -7.03
CA ILE A 146 14.91 -3.80 -6.16
C ILE A 146 13.77 -2.87 -6.56
N TYR A 147 14.06 -1.58 -6.79
CA TYR A 147 13.07 -0.63 -7.29
C TYR A 147 12.43 -1.15 -8.59
N GLN A 148 13.26 -1.51 -9.57
CA GLN A 148 12.80 -1.99 -10.87
C GLN A 148 11.97 -3.27 -10.76
N GLN A 149 12.34 -4.19 -9.86
CA GLN A 149 11.58 -5.40 -9.58
C GLN A 149 10.18 -5.07 -9.02
N LEU A 150 10.09 -4.14 -8.06
CA LEU A 150 8.81 -3.74 -7.46
C LEU A 150 7.89 -3.08 -8.49
N ILE A 151 8.39 -2.13 -9.29
CA ILE A 151 7.58 -1.47 -10.33
C ILE A 151 7.11 -2.47 -11.39
N GLN A 152 7.92 -3.47 -11.75
CA GLN A 152 7.52 -4.52 -12.68
C GLN A 152 6.35 -5.37 -12.14
N GLN A 153 6.24 -5.54 -10.83
CA GLN A 153 5.10 -6.23 -10.22
C GLN A 153 3.84 -5.36 -10.26
N SER A 154 3.95 -4.06 -9.91
CA SER A 154 2.86 -3.10 -10.03
C SER A 154 3.38 -1.66 -10.02
N GLU A 155 2.80 -0.81 -10.87
CA GLU A 155 3.03 0.64 -10.86
C GLU A 155 2.55 1.30 -9.55
N LEU A 156 1.75 0.61 -8.72
CA LEU A 156 1.37 1.12 -7.38
C LEU A 156 2.58 1.34 -6.46
N PHE A 157 3.70 0.67 -6.72
CA PHE A 157 4.93 0.88 -5.97
C PHE A 157 5.57 2.25 -6.24
N GLU A 158 5.28 2.89 -7.38
CA GLU A 158 5.78 4.26 -7.65
C GLU A 158 5.18 5.21 -6.62
N ASP A 159 3.85 5.25 -6.49
CA ASP A 159 3.14 6.09 -5.52
C ASP A 159 3.51 5.73 -4.06
N PHE A 160 3.67 4.44 -3.77
CA PHE A 160 4.07 3.97 -2.44
C PHE A 160 5.44 4.52 -2.03
N LEU A 161 6.43 4.39 -2.92
CA LEU A 161 7.80 4.81 -2.66
C LEU A 161 7.93 6.34 -2.68
N ASP A 162 7.27 7.04 -3.60
CA ASP A 162 7.26 8.50 -3.62
C ASP A 162 6.69 9.07 -2.30
N ASN A 163 5.62 8.46 -1.78
CA ASN A 163 5.09 8.83 -0.48
C ASN A 163 6.03 8.48 0.67
N LEU A 164 6.73 7.34 0.63
CA LEU A 164 7.74 6.96 1.63
C LEU A 164 8.89 7.98 1.70
N TYR A 165 9.48 8.33 0.56
CA TYR A 165 10.57 9.31 0.51
C TYR A 165 10.10 10.71 0.91
N SER A 166 8.86 11.08 0.59
CA SER A 166 8.26 12.32 1.07
C SER A 166 8.08 12.32 2.60
N GLU A 167 7.71 11.18 3.18
CA GLU A 167 7.58 11.01 4.62
C GLU A 167 8.95 11.06 5.33
N MET A 168 9.98 10.45 4.74
CA MET A 168 11.37 10.57 5.19
C MET A 168 11.83 12.02 5.27
N ASP A 169 11.59 12.78 4.19
CA ASP A 169 11.89 14.20 4.14
C ASP A 169 11.11 14.99 5.21
N SER A 170 9.87 14.59 5.50
CA SER A 170 9.06 15.17 6.58
C SER A 170 9.69 14.94 7.97
N TYR A 171 10.17 13.73 8.24
CA TYR A 171 10.85 13.38 9.51
C TYR A 171 12.26 13.96 9.64
N TYR A 172 12.92 14.27 8.52
CA TYR A 172 14.23 14.91 8.55
C TYR A 172 14.10 16.42 8.74
N ARG A 173 13.38 17.09 7.84
CA ARG A 173 13.35 18.57 7.73
C ARG A 173 11.97 19.19 7.61
N GLY A 174 10.92 18.38 7.54
CA GLY A 174 9.54 18.86 7.42
C GLY A 174 8.78 18.91 8.74
N GLU A 175 7.49 18.60 8.68
CA GLU A 175 6.54 18.74 9.79
C GLU A 175 6.86 17.78 10.94
N ASN A 176 7.36 16.58 10.61
CA ASN A 176 7.65 15.53 11.58
C ASN A 176 9.08 15.57 12.16
N ARG A 177 9.87 16.62 11.86
CA ARG A 177 11.28 16.73 12.29
C ARG A 177 11.54 16.54 13.79
N ASN A 178 10.58 16.96 14.61
CA ASN A 178 10.65 16.91 16.08
C ASN A 178 9.75 15.80 16.67
N SER A 179 9.39 14.81 15.86
CA SER A 179 8.50 13.74 16.29
C SER A 179 9.09 12.97 17.48
N LEU A 180 8.23 12.68 18.47
CA LEU A 180 8.58 11.83 19.61
C LEU A 180 9.03 10.43 19.17
N LYS A 181 8.59 9.96 18.00
CA LYS A 181 8.99 8.66 17.44
C LYS A 181 10.50 8.56 17.19
N LYS A 182 11.15 9.66 16.81
CA LYS A 182 12.62 9.69 16.69
C LYS A 182 13.30 9.46 18.03
N TRP A 183 12.83 10.14 19.07
CA TRP A 183 13.34 9.96 20.44
C TRP A 183 13.09 8.56 20.97
N GLU A 184 11.89 8.01 20.75
CA GLU A 184 11.55 6.62 21.13
C GLU A 184 12.49 5.61 20.47
N PHE A 185 12.74 5.75 19.16
CA PHE A 185 13.63 4.85 18.43
C PHE A 185 15.09 4.98 18.89
N THR A 186 15.62 6.20 19.00
CA THR A 186 17.01 6.42 19.47
C THR A 186 17.22 5.86 20.87
N ASN A 187 16.29 6.10 21.80
CA ASN A 187 16.40 5.58 23.17
C ASN A 187 16.37 4.05 23.20
N PHE A 188 15.56 3.44 22.32
CA PHE A 188 15.45 1.99 22.25
C PHE A 188 16.72 1.32 21.72
N ILE A 189 17.31 1.85 20.64
CA ILE A 189 18.59 1.30 20.12
C ILE A 189 19.75 1.52 21.10
N GLU A 190 19.73 2.60 21.88
CA GLU A 190 20.70 2.82 22.95
C GLU A 190 20.52 1.81 24.10
N SER A 191 19.29 1.60 24.57
CA SER A 191 19.03 0.74 25.72
C SER A 191 19.20 -0.75 25.41
N GLU A 192 18.69 -1.21 24.27
CA GLU A 192 18.66 -2.63 23.92
C GLU A 192 19.94 -3.09 23.20
N TYR A 193 20.54 -2.23 22.38
CA TYR A 193 21.70 -2.56 21.55
C TYR A 193 22.98 -1.81 21.93
N GLY A 194 22.92 -0.85 22.88
CA GLY A 194 24.09 -0.11 23.34
C GLY A 194 24.63 0.91 22.33
N ILE A 195 23.80 1.34 21.38
CA ILE A 195 24.22 2.20 20.26
C ILE A 195 23.97 3.65 20.60
N GLN A 196 25.06 4.41 20.71
CA GLN A 196 25.02 5.84 20.89
C GLN A 196 25.36 6.52 19.58
N LEU A 197 24.37 7.18 18.97
CA LEU A 197 24.59 7.95 17.76
C LEU A 197 25.20 9.32 18.08
N GLU A 198 26.18 9.72 17.27
CA GLU A 198 26.73 11.06 17.34
C GLU A 198 25.68 12.11 16.94
N HIS A 199 25.73 13.28 17.57
CA HIS A 199 24.87 14.40 17.21
C HIS A 199 25.39 15.04 15.90
N SER A 200 25.03 14.43 14.77
CA SER A 200 25.45 14.82 13.43
C SER A 200 24.26 14.86 12.48
N GLU A 201 24.38 15.62 11.39
CA GLU A 201 23.38 15.66 10.32
C GLU A 201 23.12 14.27 9.74
N GLY A 202 24.17 13.45 9.57
CA GLY A 202 24.05 12.10 9.06
C GLY A 202 23.21 11.19 9.97
N ALA A 203 23.44 11.25 11.28
CA ALA A 203 22.65 10.48 12.25
C ALA A 203 21.17 10.90 12.25
N GLU A 204 20.88 12.20 12.10
CA GLU A 204 19.50 12.70 12.01
C GLU A 204 18.78 12.19 10.76
N ILE A 205 19.46 12.12 9.61
CA ILE A 205 18.90 11.54 8.37
C ILE A 205 18.60 10.05 8.56
N ILE A 206 19.56 9.29 9.11
CA ILE A 206 19.39 7.85 9.36
C ILE A 206 18.18 7.59 10.27
N ILE A 207 18.07 8.32 11.39
CA ILE A 207 16.97 8.17 12.34
C ILE A 207 15.64 8.59 11.72
N ALA A 208 15.60 9.68 10.96
CA ALA A 208 14.40 10.09 10.24
C ALA A 208 13.92 8.99 9.28
N ASN A 209 14.83 8.38 8.53
CA ASN A 209 14.51 7.35 7.57
C ASN A 209 14.03 6.05 8.24
N CYS A 210 14.67 5.64 9.34
CA CYS A 210 14.23 4.49 10.13
C CYS A 210 12.81 4.69 10.68
N VAL A 211 12.51 5.89 11.20
CA VAL A 211 11.17 6.18 11.74
C VAL A 211 10.14 6.23 10.62
N ALA A 212 10.45 6.85 9.47
CA ALA A 212 9.54 6.86 8.33
C ALA A 212 9.25 5.43 7.83
N LEU A 213 10.27 4.58 7.69
CA LEU A 213 10.09 3.15 7.37
C LEU A 213 9.20 2.45 8.39
N MET A 214 9.46 2.66 9.68
CA MET A 214 8.68 2.07 10.77
C MET A 214 7.21 2.44 10.66
N MET A 215 6.91 3.72 10.44
CA MET A 215 5.53 4.20 10.32
C MET A 215 4.87 3.71 9.04
N LYS A 216 5.55 3.82 7.89
CA LYS A 216 5.04 3.40 6.58
C LYS A 216 4.71 1.91 6.52
N LEU A 217 5.61 1.09 7.06
CA LEU A 217 5.50 -0.36 7.05
C LEU A 217 4.75 -0.90 8.27
N ASN A 218 4.22 -0.01 9.13
CA ASN A 218 3.56 -0.37 10.38
C ASN A 218 4.39 -1.36 11.23
N LEU A 219 5.71 -1.16 11.26
CA LEU A 219 6.64 -2.05 11.96
C LEU A 219 6.65 -1.73 13.46
N PRO A 220 6.68 -2.75 14.32
CA PRO A 220 6.92 -2.52 15.73
C PRO A 220 8.38 -2.09 15.96
N LEU A 221 8.59 -1.29 17.01
CA LEU A 221 9.89 -0.73 17.37
C LEU A 221 11.04 -1.75 17.41
N PRO A 222 10.89 -2.94 18.04
CA PRO A 222 11.95 -3.94 18.06
C PRO A 222 12.32 -4.45 16.66
N LYS A 223 11.33 -4.60 15.78
CA LYS A 223 11.57 -5.12 14.42
C LYS A 223 12.32 -4.11 13.56
N MET A 224 11.98 -2.82 13.66
CA MET A 224 12.76 -1.78 12.98
C MET A 224 14.19 -1.71 13.52
N ALA A 225 14.40 -1.91 14.82
CA ALA A 225 15.74 -1.96 15.40
C ALA A 225 16.56 -3.14 14.86
N GLU A 226 15.97 -4.34 14.72
CA GLU A 226 16.62 -5.48 14.07
C GLU A 226 17.10 -5.13 12.65
N TYR A 227 16.23 -4.51 11.85
CA TYR A 227 16.58 -4.11 10.48
C TYR A 227 17.66 -3.03 10.43
N PHE A 228 17.63 -2.10 11.37
CA PHE A 228 18.68 -1.11 11.52
C PHE A 228 20.04 -1.76 11.80
N MET A 229 20.07 -2.80 12.65
CA MET A 229 21.29 -3.56 12.92
C MET A 229 21.78 -4.40 11.75
N GLU A 230 20.86 -4.91 10.92
CA GLU A 230 21.20 -5.84 9.85
C GLU A 230 21.64 -5.13 8.56
N TYR A 231 21.01 -3.98 8.24
CA TYR A 231 21.16 -3.36 6.93
C TYR A 231 21.74 -1.93 6.94
N ILE A 232 21.71 -1.23 8.08
CA ILE A 232 22.05 0.20 8.14
C ILE A 232 23.41 0.45 8.79
N ILE A 233 23.77 -0.31 9.83
CA ILE A 233 25.09 -0.27 10.49
C ILE A 233 26.02 -1.31 9.86
#